data_AF-A0A521XQV3-F1
#
_entry.id   AF-A0A521XQV3-F1
#
_cell.length_a   1.000
_cell.length_b   1.000
_cell.length_c   1.000
_cell.angle_alpha   90.00
_cell.angle_beta   90.00
_cell.angle_gamma   90.00
#
_symmetry.space_group_name_H-M   'P 1'
#
loop_
_entity.id
_entity.type
_entity.pdbx_description
1 polymer ?
#
loop_
_entity_poly.entity_id
_entity_poly.type
_entity_poly.pdbx_seq_one_letter_code
_entity_poly.pdbx_strand_id
1 'polypeptide(L)'
;MAQKQDQNAAPPPIEPKRAVSIRSVLGVISAALLGLFLLQNLQEVDVHFLWMSFSTRLTWALLAAAAFGVIALAAFATLRRRDER
;
A
#
# COMPACT_ATOMS: atom_id res chain seq x y z
N MET A 1 -15.59 -58.19 -19.46
CA MET A 1 -15.84 -57.66 -18.11
C MET A 1 -14.57 -56.94 -17.64
N ALA A 2 -14.43 -55.63 -17.89
CA ALA A 2 -13.28 -54.86 -17.43
C ALA A 2 -13.58 -53.35 -17.46
N GLN A 3 -14.43 -52.88 -16.55
CA GLN A 3 -14.64 -51.44 -16.36
C GLN A 3 -15.27 -51.19 -14.98
N LYS A 4 -14.49 -51.38 -13.92
CA LYS A 4 -14.94 -51.02 -12.56
C LYS A 4 -13.78 -50.69 -11.62
N GLN A 5 -12.72 -50.09 -12.14
CA GLN A 5 -11.51 -49.82 -11.35
C GLN A 5 -11.00 -48.38 -11.50
N ASP A 6 -11.91 -47.42 -11.69
CA ASP A 6 -11.59 -45.98 -11.72
C ASP A 6 -12.37 -45.16 -10.68
N GLN A 7 -13.07 -45.81 -9.72
CA GLN A 7 -13.96 -45.11 -8.78
C GLN A 7 -13.33 -44.71 -7.43
N ASN A 8 -12.06 -45.01 -7.19
CA ASN A 8 -11.38 -44.73 -5.90
C ASN A 8 -10.23 -43.71 -6.00
N ALA A 9 -10.11 -42.97 -7.10
CA ALA A 9 -9.14 -41.88 -7.17
C ALA A 9 -9.57 -40.76 -6.22
N ALA A 10 -8.77 -40.49 -5.19
CA ALA A 10 -8.98 -39.36 -4.29
C ALA A 10 -9.09 -38.06 -5.10
N PRO A 11 -10.03 -37.16 -4.75
CA PRO A 11 -10.15 -35.90 -5.47
C PRO A 11 -8.81 -35.15 -5.42
N PRO A 12 -8.38 -34.52 -6.52
CA PRO A 12 -7.13 -33.78 -6.56
C PRO A 12 -7.13 -32.74 -5.44
N PRO A 13 -5.97 -32.50 -4.80
CA PRO A 13 -5.86 -31.53 -3.72
C PRO A 13 -6.31 -30.16 -4.25
N ILE A 14 -7.33 -29.59 -3.61
CA ILE A 14 -7.88 -28.29 -3.97
C ILE A 14 -6.83 -27.26 -3.56
N GLU A 15 -6.02 -26.80 -4.50
CA GLU A 15 -5.07 -25.72 -4.25
C GLU A 15 -5.87 -24.50 -3.77
N PRO A 16 -5.54 -23.93 -2.59
CA PRO A 16 -6.26 -22.77 -2.11
C PRO A 16 -6.03 -21.63 -3.10
N LYS A 17 -7.09 -21.26 -3.85
CA LYS A 17 -7.10 -20.04 -4.66
C LYS A 17 -6.68 -18.89 -3.76
N ARG A 18 -5.51 -18.33 -4.01
CA ARG A 18 -4.95 -17.22 -3.25
C ARG A 18 -5.89 -16.02 -3.40
N ALA A 19 -6.84 -15.89 -2.48
CA ALA A 19 -7.83 -14.83 -2.52
C ALA A 19 -7.10 -13.50 -2.29
N VAL A 20 -7.28 -12.55 -3.21
CA VAL A 20 -6.71 -11.21 -3.05
C VAL A 20 -7.36 -10.59 -1.81
N SER A 21 -6.55 -10.32 -0.79
CA SER A 21 -7.04 -9.74 0.45
C SER A 21 -7.51 -8.30 0.21
N ILE A 22 -8.60 -7.89 0.85
CA ILE A 22 -9.10 -6.49 0.77
C ILE A 22 -7.98 -5.50 1.17
N ARG A 23 -7.13 -5.89 2.12
CA ARG A 23 -5.95 -5.13 2.55
C ARG A 23 -4.96 -4.84 1.40
N SER A 24 -4.68 -5.84 0.56
CA SER A 24 -3.81 -5.65 -0.61
C SER A 24 -4.44 -4.72 -1.64
N VAL A 25 -5.76 -4.82 -1.85
CA VAL A 25 -6.48 -3.93 -2.78
C VAL A 25 -6.42 -2.49 -2.30
N LEU A 26 -6.73 -2.25 -1.01
CA LEU A 26 -6.61 -0.90 -0.43
C LEU A 26 -5.19 -0.36 -0.52
N GLY A 27 -4.17 -1.18 -0.24
CA GLY A 27 -2.77 -0.75 -0.32
C GLY A 27 -2.39 -0.26 -1.71
N VAL A 28 -2.79 -0.99 -2.75
CA VAL A 28 -2.51 -0.60 -4.15
C VAL A 28 -3.26 0.69 -4.52
N ILE A 29 -4.53 0.81 -4.13
CA ILE A 29 -5.32 2.04 -4.39
C ILE A 29 -4.70 3.25 -3.68
N SER A 30 -4.35 3.12 -2.40
CA SER A 30 -3.71 4.20 -1.65
C SER A 30 -2.37 4.61 -2.25
N ALA A 31 -1.56 3.65 -2.71
CA ALA A 31 -0.29 3.94 -3.37
C ALA A 31 -0.49 4.69 -4.70
N ALA A 32 -1.48 4.27 -5.51
CA ALA A 32 -1.80 4.94 -6.77
C ALA A 32 -2.32 6.37 -6.54
N LEU A 33 -3.20 6.57 -5.56
CA LEU A 33 -3.71 7.89 -5.17
C LEU A 33 -2.59 8.79 -4.65
N LEU A 34 -1.66 8.25 -3.85
CA LEU A 34 -0.50 9.00 -3.37
C LEU A 34 0.40 9.41 -4.55
N GLY A 35 0.66 8.49 -5.49
CA GLY A 35 1.43 8.79 -6.69
C GLY A 35 0.79 9.90 -7.54
N LEU A 36 -0.53 9.82 -7.75
CA LEU A 36 -1.28 10.84 -8.49
C LEU A 36 -1.28 12.19 -7.75
N PHE A 37 -1.46 12.17 -6.43
CA PHE A 37 -1.39 13.35 -5.58
C PHE A 37 -0.02 14.03 -5.71
N LEU A 38 1.07 13.28 -5.63
CA LEU A 38 2.42 13.82 -5.80
C LEU A 38 2.57 14.44 -7.19
N LEU A 39 2.13 13.74 -8.24
CA LEU A 39 2.20 14.19 -9.63
C LEU A 39 1.44 15.50 -9.87
N GLN A 40 0.27 15.65 -9.25
CA GLN A 40 -0.53 16.88 -9.34
C GLN A 40 0.05 18.02 -8.49
N ASN A 41 0.66 17.70 -7.34
CA ASN A 41 1.25 18.68 -6.42
C ASN A 41 2.74 18.94 -6.69
N LEU A 42 3.25 18.53 -7.86
CA LEU A 42 4.56 18.89 -8.40
C LEU A 42 4.61 20.32 -8.93
N GLN A 43 3.46 21.00 -9.03
CA GLN A 43 3.43 22.42 -9.36
C GLN A 43 4.18 23.24 -8.29
N GLU A 44 5.15 24.02 -8.74
CA GLU A 44 5.89 24.97 -7.91
C GLU A 44 4.92 26.02 -7.38
N VAL A 45 4.84 26.12 -6.06
CA VAL A 45 4.06 27.17 -5.39
C VAL A 45 5.04 28.30 -5.11
N ASP A 46 4.92 29.38 -5.87
CA ASP A 46 5.70 30.59 -5.63
C ASP A 46 5.11 31.36 -4.46
N VAL A 47 5.79 31.29 -3.32
CA VAL A 47 5.45 32.11 -2.16
C VAL A 47 6.18 33.44 -2.29
N HIS A 48 5.45 34.46 -2.73
CA HIS A 48 5.95 35.84 -2.80
C HIS A 48 5.75 36.52 -1.44
N PHE A 49 6.83 36.70 -0.68
CA PHE A 49 6.86 37.68 0.40
C PHE A 49 7.36 39.02 -0.14
N LEU A 50 7.00 40.13 0.54
CA LEU A 50 7.39 41.51 0.20
C LEU A 50 8.92 41.74 0.11
N TRP A 51 9.75 40.83 0.62
CA TRP A 51 11.22 40.95 0.65
C TRP A 51 11.97 39.69 0.20
N MET A 52 11.29 38.59 -0.11
CA MET A 52 11.91 37.31 -0.47
C MET A 52 10.90 36.43 -1.22
N SER A 53 11.29 35.86 -2.36
CA SER A 53 10.52 34.77 -2.96
C SER A 53 11.21 33.45 -2.65
N PHE A 54 10.42 32.49 -2.17
CA PHE A 54 10.92 31.14 -1.95
C PHE A 54 10.01 30.17 -2.71
N SER A 55 10.57 29.53 -3.73
CA SER A 55 9.91 28.44 -4.44
C SER A 55 10.25 27.16 -3.68
N THR A 56 9.27 26.61 -2.97
CA THR A 56 9.37 25.28 -2.39
C THR A 56 8.27 24.44 -2.99
N ARG A 57 8.67 23.31 -3.59
CA ARG A 57 7.71 22.33 -4.09
C ARG A 57 6.99 21.73 -2.89
N LEU A 58 5.70 22.03 -2.77
CA LEU A 58 4.79 21.48 -1.76
C LEU A 58 4.93 19.95 -1.65
N THR A 59 5.29 19.31 -2.76
CA THR A 59 5.63 17.90 -2.89
C THR A 59 6.64 17.42 -1.85
N TRP A 60 7.72 18.16 -1.55
CA TRP A 60 8.74 17.73 -0.59
C TRP A 60 8.22 17.69 0.84
N ALA A 61 7.44 18.70 1.24
CA ALA A 61 6.80 18.72 2.55
C ALA A 61 5.82 17.56 2.70
N LEU A 62 5.10 17.23 1.63
CA LEU A 62 4.13 16.14 1.63
C LEU A 62 4.78 14.76 1.55
N LEU A 63 5.89 14.61 0.83
CA LEU A 63 6.69 13.39 0.81
C LEU A 63 7.31 13.12 2.17
N ALA A 64 7.82 14.16 2.84
CA ALA A 64 8.32 14.04 4.20
C ALA A 64 7.19 13.63 5.16
N ALA A 65 6.03 14.30 5.12
CA ALA A 65 4.88 13.95 5.94
C ALA A 65 4.40 12.51 5.70
N ALA A 66 4.32 12.08 4.44
CA ALA A 66 3.95 10.71 4.09
C ALA A 66 4.97 9.68 4.61
N ALA A 67 6.28 9.96 4.47
CA ALA A 67 7.33 9.09 4.99
C ALA A 67 7.23 8.96 6.51
N PHE A 68 7.06 10.07 7.23
CA PHE A 68 6.84 10.05 8.68
C PHE A 68 5.58 9.28 9.07
N GLY A 69 4.48 9.44 8.33
CA GLY A 69 3.24 8.69 8.55
C GLY A 69 3.44 7.18 8.40
N VAL A 70 4.15 6.74 7.37
CA VAL A 70 4.47 5.32 7.15
C VAL A 70 5.36 4.77 8.25
N ILE A 71 6.39 5.51 8.65
CA ILE A 71 7.30 5.12 9.74
C ILE A 71 6.52 4.98 11.06
N ALA A 72 5.65 5.94 11.38
CA ALA A 72 4.81 5.89 12.56
C ALA A 72 3.88 4.67 12.53
N LEU A 73 3.19 4.42 11.41
CA LEU A 73 2.31 3.27 11.26
C LEU A 73 3.06 1.95 11.42
N ALA A 74 4.25 1.84 10.83
CA ALA A 74 5.11 0.67 10.96
C ALA A 74 5.53 0.46 12.42
N ALA A 75 5.97 1.52 13.10
CA ALA A 75 6.35 1.48 14.52
C ALA A 75 5.19 0.96 15.40
N PHE A 76 3.99 1.53 15.25
CA PHE A 76 2.79 1.09 15.97
C PHE A 76 2.41 -0.36 15.64
N ALA A 77 2.53 -0.78 14.39
CA ALA A 77 2.25 -2.16 13.98
C ALA A 77 3.24 -3.15 14.62
N THR A 78 4.52 -2.79 14.75
CA THR A 78 5.52 -3.61 15.47
C THR A 78 5.25 -3.71 16.97
N LEU A 79 4.84 -2.60 17.61
CA LEU A 79 4.50 -2.59 19.03
C LEU A 79 3.30 -3.49 19.33
N ARG A 80 2.22 -3.39 18.53
CA ARG A 80 1.04 -4.23 18.70
C ARG A 80 1.32 -5.73 18.60
N ARG A 81 2.27 -6.13 17.75
CA ARG A 81 2.67 -7.55 17.61
C ARG A 81 3.41 -8.10 18.84
N ARG A 82 3.92 -7.25 19.72
CA ARG A 82 4.58 -7.67 20.97
C ARG A 82 3.58 -7.93 22.10
N ASP A 83 2.47 -7.21 22.15
CA ASP A 83 1.42 -7.42 23.17
C ASP A 83 0.55 -8.66 22.91
N GLU A 84 0.51 -9.15 21.67
CA GLU A 84 -0.23 -10.38 21.30
C GLU A 84 0.59 -11.68 21.52
N ARG A 85 1.79 -11.60 22.12
CA ARG A 85 2.61 -12.76 22.54
C ARG A 85 2.67 -12.86 24.05
#